data_AF-A0A8X7W1U9-F1
#
_entry.id   AF-A0A8X7W1U9-F1
#
_cell.length_a   1.000
_cell.length_b   1.000
_cell.length_c   1.000
_cell.angle_alpha   90.00
_cell.angle_beta   90.00
_cell.angle_gamma   90.00
#
_symmetry.space_group_name_H-M   'P 1'
#
loop_
_entity.id
_entity.type
_entity.pdbx_description
1 polymer ?
#
loop_
_entity_poly.entity_id
_entity_poly.type
_entity_poly.pdbx_seq_one_letter_code
_entity_poly.pdbx_strand_id
1 'polypeptide(L)'
;MKEDQETGKVDFQLDKLRESYLTIEETICELGLDNIWDVKPLVNGREIMQIAELKGGYHIREWQQKLLTWQLAYPNGSAEECKD
;
A
#
# COMPACT_ATOMS: atom_id res chain seq x y z
N MET A 1 -1.84 -8.04 -46.28
CA MET A 1 -0.41 -7.75 -45.98
C MET A 1 -0.20 -6.63 -44.96
N LYS A 2 -0.92 -5.50 -44.98
CA LYS A 2 -0.83 -4.49 -43.89
C LYS A 2 -1.67 -4.86 -42.65
N GLU A 3 -2.87 -5.42 -42.85
CA GLU A 3 -3.77 -5.83 -41.75
C GLU A 3 -3.20 -6.97 -40.88
N ASP A 4 -2.47 -7.91 -41.48
CA ASP A 4 -1.89 -9.06 -40.76
C ASP A 4 -0.74 -8.63 -39.82
N GLN A 5 0.02 -7.60 -40.20
CA GLN A 5 1.09 -7.03 -39.36
C GLN A 5 0.54 -6.15 -38.23
N GLU A 6 -0.58 -5.49 -38.46
CA GLU A 6 -1.23 -4.63 -37.46
C GLU A 6 -1.94 -5.48 -36.39
N THR A 7 -2.60 -6.57 -36.80
CA THR A 7 -3.24 -7.54 -35.89
C THR A 7 -2.23 -8.24 -34.99
N GLY A 8 -1.09 -8.72 -35.54
CA GLY A 8 -0.04 -9.34 -34.72
C GLY A 8 0.66 -8.37 -33.75
N LYS A 9 0.72 -7.08 -34.11
CA LYS A 9 1.24 -6.05 -33.21
C LYS A 9 0.28 -5.76 -32.06
N VAL A 10 -1.04 -5.73 -32.32
CA VAL A 10 -2.06 -5.54 -31.28
C VAL A 10 -2.08 -6.71 -30.30
N ASP A 11 -2.03 -7.95 -30.81
CA ASP A 11 -2.03 -9.17 -29.98
C ASP A 11 -0.83 -9.20 -29.00
N PHE A 12 0.37 -8.89 -29.51
CA PHE A 12 1.57 -8.76 -28.67
C PHE A 12 1.46 -7.66 -27.59
N GLN A 13 0.80 -6.54 -27.89
CA GLN A 13 0.56 -5.50 -26.87
C GLN A 13 -0.42 -5.97 -25.79
N LEU A 14 -1.45 -6.74 -26.17
CA LEU A 14 -2.42 -7.29 -25.23
C LEU A 14 -1.80 -8.33 -24.31
N ASP A 15 -0.94 -9.20 -24.84
CA ASP A 15 -0.22 -10.19 -24.05
C ASP A 15 0.69 -9.53 -23.01
N LYS A 16 1.48 -8.53 -23.44
CA LYS A 16 2.35 -7.77 -22.52
C LYS A 16 1.54 -7.04 -21.44
N LEU A 17 0.40 -6.47 -21.82
CA LEU A 17 -0.48 -5.79 -20.88
C LEU A 17 -1.05 -6.79 -19.86
N ARG A 18 -1.52 -7.96 -20.32
CA ARG A 18 -2.02 -9.03 -19.45
C ARG A 18 -0.95 -9.49 -18.47
N GLU A 19 0.26 -9.78 -18.96
CA GLU A 19 1.38 -10.18 -18.11
C GLU A 19 1.66 -9.13 -17.03
N SER A 20 1.63 -7.84 -17.39
CA SER A 20 1.82 -6.75 -16.43
C SER A 20 0.72 -6.71 -15.36
N TYR A 21 -0.56 -6.88 -15.75
CA TYR A 21 -1.67 -6.92 -14.80
C TYR A 21 -1.54 -8.10 -13.84
N LEU A 22 -1.27 -9.31 -14.35
CA LEU A 22 -1.11 -10.51 -13.53
C LEU A 22 0.06 -10.37 -12.56
N THR A 23 1.19 -9.81 -13.02
CA THR A 23 2.35 -9.56 -12.16
C THR A 23 2.00 -8.59 -11.02
N ILE A 24 1.25 -7.52 -11.31
CA ILE A 24 0.83 -6.55 -10.30
C ILE A 24 -0.15 -7.18 -9.31
N GLU A 25 -1.15 -7.92 -9.79
CA GLU A 25 -2.13 -8.62 -8.96
C GLU A 25 -1.44 -9.63 -8.02
N GLU A 26 -0.57 -10.47 -8.56
CA GLU A 26 0.20 -11.45 -7.79
C GLU A 26 1.06 -10.76 -6.73
N THR A 27 1.77 -9.69 -7.10
CA THR A 27 2.57 -8.90 -6.14
C THR A 27 1.72 -8.32 -5.00
N ILE A 28 0.52 -7.79 -5.31
CA ILE A 28 -0.39 -7.26 -4.29
C ILE A 28 -0.82 -8.35 -3.31
N CYS A 29 -1.17 -9.53 -3.83
CA CYS A 29 -1.56 -10.68 -3.01
C CYS A 29 -0.40 -11.24 -2.17
N GLU A 30 0.78 -11.40 -2.77
CA GLU A 30 1.99 -11.89 -2.08
C GLU A 30 2.41 -10.98 -0.92
N LEU A 31 2.25 -9.66 -1.09
CA LEU A 31 2.52 -8.67 -0.05
C LEU A 31 1.36 -8.51 0.96
N GLY A 32 0.24 -9.21 0.76
CA GLY A 32 -0.96 -9.10 1.62
C GLY A 32 -1.61 -7.71 1.59
N LEU A 33 -1.49 -7.00 0.46
CA LEU A 33 -2.02 -5.64 0.28
C LEU A 33 -3.43 -5.62 -0.32
N ASP A 34 -3.98 -6.78 -0.66
CA ASP A 34 -5.28 -6.97 -1.29
C ASP A 34 -6.47 -6.52 -0.43
N ASN A 35 -6.30 -6.36 0.90
CA ASN A 35 -7.31 -5.83 1.82
C ASN A 35 -6.76 -4.70 2.71
N ILE A 36 -5.74 -3.97 2.24
CA ILE A 36 -5.02 -3.00 3.08
C ILE A 36 -5.91 -1.85 3.57
N TRP A 37 -6.97 -1.51 2.84
CA TRP A 37 -7.94 -0.48 3.23
C TRP A 37 -8.78 -0.87 4.46
N ASP A 38 -8.89 -2.16 4.77
CA ASP A 38 -9.61 -2.66 5.96
C ASP A 38 -8.72 -2.70 7.21
N VAL A 39 -7.40 -2.58 7.03
CA VAL A 39 -6.42 -2.60 8.13
C VAL A 39 -6.52 -1.31 8.93
N LYS A 40 -6.79 -1.45 10.22
CA LYS A 40 -6.84 -0.32 11.15
C LYS A 40 -5.42 0.07 11.60
N PRO A 41 -5.14 1.37 11.75
CA PRO A 41 -3.91 1.81 12.39
C PRO A 41 -3.74 1.18 13.78
N LEU A 42 -2.54 0.72 14.11
CA LEU A 42 -2.23 0.11 15.42
C LEU A 42 -2.40 1.09 16.57
N VAL A 43 -2.19 2.38 16.31
CA VAL A 43 -2.27 3.47 17.28
C VAL A 43 -3.23 4.53 16.76
N ASN A 44 -4.17 4.96 17.60
CA ASN A 44 -5.19 5.93 17.24
C ASN A 44 -4.72 7.39 17.45
N GLY A 45 -5.48 8.35 16.92
CA GLY A 45 -5.11 9.77 17.01
C GLY A 45 -4.99 10.32 18.44
N ARG A 46 -5.71 9.76 19.42
CA ARG A 46 -5.58 10.17 20.84
C ARG A 46 -4.28 9.66 21.45
N GLU A 47 -3.91 8.42 21.15
CA GLU A 47 -2.65 7.84 21.61
C GLU A 47 -1.45 8.59 21.00
N ILE A 48 -1.50 8.92 19.70
CA ILE A 48 -0.48 9.73 19.04
C ILE A 48 -0.29 11.08 19.76
N MET A 49 -1.38 11.76 20.12
CA MET A 49 -1.31 13.04 20.84
C MET A 49 -0.65 12.90 22.22
N GLN A 50 -0.88 11.78 22.91
CA GLN A 50 -0.30 11.52 24.22
C GLN A 50 1.20 11.18 24.13
N ILE A 51 1.58 10.31 23.20
CA ILE A 51 2.97 9.85 23.03
C ILE A 51 3.87 10.98 22.53
N ALA A 52 3.41 11.71 21.50
CA ALA A 52 4.22 12.75 20.88
C ALA A 52 4.04 14.14 21.54
N GLU A 53 3.31 14.21 22.66
CA GLU A 53 3.00 15.44 23.40
C GLU A 53 2.48 16.61 22.53
N LEU A 54 1.73 16.27 21.47
CA LEU A 54 1.32 17.23 20.45
C LEU A 54 0.09 18.03 20.86
N LYS A 55 0.17 19.35 20.74
CA LYS A 55 -0.97 20.27 20.91
C LYS A 55 -1.85 20.33 19.65
N GLY A 56 -2.38 19.18 19.20
CA GLY A 56 -3.48 19.06 18.24
C GLY A 56 -3.26 19.57 16.79
N GLY A 57 -4.00 18.99 15.84
CA GLY A 57 -4.11 19.49 14.46
C GLY A 57 -3.16 18.85 13.45
N TYR A 58 -2.58 19.68 12.57
CA TYR A 58 -1.79 19.28 11.38
C TYR A 58 -0.75 18.18 11.64
N HIS A 59 -0.07 18.22 12.79
CA HIS A 59 0.94 17.23 13.16
C HIS A 59 0.38 15.80 13.30
N ILE A 60 -0.87 15.63 13.70
CA ILE A 60 -1.48 14.30 13.87
C ILE A 60 -1.55 13.55 12.54
N ARG A 61 -1.88 14.25 11.44
CA ARG A 61 -1.95 13.65 10.10
C ARG A 61 -0.59 13.16 9.62
N GLU A 62 0.47 13.93 9.86
CA GLU A 62 1.83 13.52 9.51
C GLU A 62 2.24 12.27 10.29
N TRP A 63 1.91 12.20 11.57
CA TRP A 63 2.17 11.03 12.41
C TRP A 63 1.34 9.81 11.99
N GLN A 64 0.07 9.99 11.64
CA GLN A 64 -0.74 8.91 11.07
C GLN A 64 -0.13 8.34 9.78
N GLN A 65 0.40 9.21 8.91
CA GLN A 65 1.05 8.75 7.69
C GLN A 65 2.33 7.97 7.99
N LYS A 66 3.18 8.45 8.92
CA LYS A 66 4.38 7.74 9.36
C LYS A 66 4.05 6.37 9.96
N LEU A 67 2.97 6.30 10.74
CA LEU A 67 2.50 5.06 11.36
C LEU A 67 2.03 4.04 10.32
N LEU A 68 1.27 4.48 9.31
CA LEU A 68 0.87 3.60 8.19
C LEU A 68 2.10 3.08 7.44
N THR A 69 3.09 3.94 7.15
CA THR A 69 4.34 3.51 6.51
C THR A 69 5.09 2.48 7.36
N TRP A 70 5.14 2.68 8.68
CA TRP A 70 5.77 1.72 9.59
C TRP A 70 5.03 0.38 9.60
N GLN A 71 3.69 0.39 9.69
CA GLN A 71 2.88 -0.85 9.66
C GLN A 71 3.05 -1.62 8.35
N LEU A 72 3.18 -0.93 7.22
CA LEU A 72 3.44 -1.56 5.93
C LEU A 72 4.83 -2.20 5.87
N ALA A 73 5.83 -1.61 6.54
CA ALA A 73 7.17 -2.18 6.65
C ALA A 73 7.23 -3.35 7.67
N TYR A 74 6.38 -3.33 8.70
CA TYR A 74 6.34 -4.29 9.79
C TYR A 74 4.92 -4.84 10.01
N PRO A 75 4.42 -5.72 9.12
CA PRO A 75 3.02 -6.17 9.13
C PRO A 75 2.62 -6.96 10.39
N ASN A 76 3.59 -7.55 11.10
CA ASN A 76 3.38 -8.27 12.36
C ASN A 76 3.80 -7.46 13.60
N GLY A 77 4.16 -6.19 13.42
CA GLY A 77 4.57 -5.31 14.51
C GLY A 77 3.43 -5.03 15.48
N SER A 78 3.75 -4.98 16.76
CA SER A 78 2.81 -4.67 17.83
C SER A 78 2.63 -3.17 18.02
N ALA A 79 1.55 -2.78 18.71
CA ALA A 79 1.33 -1.39 19.10
C ALA A 79 2.45 -0.86 20.01
N GLU A 80 3.13 -1.73 20.75
CA GLU A 80 4.19 -1.35 21.68
C GLU A 80 5.51 -1.10 20.94
N GLU A 81 5.88 -1.98 20.01
CA GLU A 81 7.05 -1.77 19.13
C GLU A 81 6.90 -0.53 18.24
N CYS A 82 5.66 -0.14 17.92
CA CYS A 82 5.38 1.08 17.16
C CYS A 82 5.58 2.36 17.97
N LYS A 83 5.58 2.27 19.32
CA LYS A 83 5.66 3.43 20.24
C LYS A 83 7.09 3.70 20.72
N ASP A 84 7.97 2.72 20.63
CA ASP A 84 9.40 2.83 20.94
C ASP A 84 10.16 3.66 19.88
#